data_AF-A0A151LCS2-F1
#
_entry.id   AF-A0A151LCS2-F1
#
_cell.length_a   1.000
_cell.length_b   1.000
_cell.length_c   1.000
_cell.angle_alpha   90.00
_cell.angle_beta   90.00
_cell.angle_gamma   90.00
#
_symmetry.space_group_name_H-M   'P 1'
#
loop_
_entity.id
_entity.type
_entity.pdbx_description
1 polymer ?
#
loop_
_entity_poly.entity_id
_entity_poly.type
_entity_poly.pdbx_seq_one_letter_code
_entity_poly.pdbx_strand_id
1 'polypeptide(L)' 'MPKNKGKGGKNRRRGKNDNEGEKRELLYKEEDQEYAQVLRMLGNGRLEAHCFDGVKRLCHIRGKMRKRVWINSGDI' A
#
# COMPACT_ATOMS: atom_id res chain seq x y z
N MET A 1 -4.93 34.72 3.72
CA MET A 1 -5.25 33.61 2.78
C MET A 1 -4.39 32.40 3.13
N PRO A 2 -4.97 31.23 3.42
CA PRO A 2 -4.18 30.03 3.68
C PRO A 2 -3.52 29.59 2.37
N LYS A 3 -2.20 29.73 2.26
CA LYS A 3 -1.46 29.16 1.12
C LYS A 3 -1.60 27.65 1.21
N ASN A 4 -2.14 27.04 0.15
CA ASN A 4 -2.26 25.60 0.04
C ASN A 4 -0.84 24.98 0.00
N LYS A 5 -0.25 24.68 1.16
CA LYS A 5 1.01 23.94 1.31
C LYS A 5 0.75 22.44 1.10
N GLY A 6 0.21 22.10 -0.05
CA GLY A 6 0.02 20.71 -0.47
C GLY A 6 1.16 20.25 -1.39
N LYS A 7 1.28 18.93 -1.58
CA LYS A 7 2.07 18.25 -2.62
C LYS A 7 1.61 18.69 -4.03
N GLY A 8 1.84 19.94 -4.40
CA GLY A 8 1.50 20.56 -5.68
C GLY A 8 2.77 21.10 -6.32
N GLY A 9 3.13 20.58 -7.47
CA GLY A 9 4.35 20.95 -8.19
C GLY A 9 4.46 20.20 -9.52
N LYS A 10 5.53 20.47 -10.29
CA LYS A 10 5.78 19.83 -11.59
C LYS A 10 5.71 18.29 -11.53
N ASN A 11 6.08 17.70 -10.38
CA ASN A 11 6.01 16.25 -10.16
C ASN A 11 4.58 15.71 -10.04
N ARG A 12 3.62 16.50 -9.54
CA ARG A 12 2.20 16.11 -9.54
C ARG A 12 1.61 16.11 -10.95
N ARG A 13 1.99 17.07 -11.80
CA ARG A 13 1.54 17.14 -13.21
C ARG A 13 2.03 15.96 -14.06
N ARG A 14 3.08 15.26 -13.63
CA ARG A 14 3.64 14.08 -14.33
C ARG A 14 3.00 12.75 -13.90
N GLY A 15 2.21 12.73 -12.83
CA GLY A 15 1.52 11.52 -12.39
C GLY A 15 0.33 11.19 -13.29
N LYS A 16 0.11 9.91 -13.60
CA LYS A 16 -1.18 9.46 -14.15
C LYS A 16 -2.26 9.77 -13.12
N ASN A 17 -3.33 10.44 -13.55
CA ASN A 17 -4.46 10.78 -12.70
C ASN A 17 -5.33 9.52 -12.50
N ASP A 18 -4.76 8.49 -11.85
CA ASP A 18 -5.43 7.22 -11.51
C ASP A 18 -6.35 7.43 -10.30
N ASN A 19 -7.21 8.46 -10.37
CA ASN A 19 -8.23 8.77 -9.36
C ASN A 19 -9.45 7.84 -9.57
N GLU A 20 -9.18 6.54 -9.66
CA GLU A 20 -10.21 5.49 -9.65
C GLU A 20 -10.87 5.54 -8.27
N GLY A 21 -12.08 6.08 -8.27
CA GLY A 21 -12.81 6.55 -7.10
C GLY A 21 -13.19 5.49 -6.08
N GLU A 22 -13.90 5.98 -5.07
CA GLU A 22 -14.27 5.37 -3.78
C GLU A 22 -15.05 4.05 -3.83
N LYS A 23 -15.31 3.49 -5.01
CA LYS A 23 -16.07 2.24 -5.20
C LYS A 23 -15.28 1.26 -6.04
N ARG A 24 -14.37 0.54 -5.39
CA ARG A 24 -13.72 -0.65 -5.96
C ARG A 24 -14.30 -1.88 -5.28
N GLU A 25 -14.46 -2.95 -6.03
CA GLU A 25 -14.85 -4.23 -5.47
C GLU A 25 -13.74 -4.75 -4.55
N LEU A 26 -14.16 -5.43 -3.48
CA LEU A 26 -13.23 -6.09 -2.57
C LEU A 26 -12.58 -7.26 -3.29
N LEU A 27 -11.24 -7.28 -3.33
CA LEU A 27 -10.49 -8.40 -3.88
C LEU A 27 -10.40 -9.50 -2.82
N TYR A 28 -10.87 -10.69 -3.17
CA TYR A 28 -10.71 -11.88 -2.35
C TYR A 28 -9.38 -12.57 -2.67
N LYS A 29 -8.83 -13.30 -1.68
CA LYS A 29 -7.64 -14.12 -1.93
C LYS A 29 -7.94 -15.22 -2.94
N GLU A 30 -6.97 -15.50 -3.80
CA GLU A 30 -6.99 -16.62 -4.74
C GLU A 30 -6.16 -17.80 -4.20
N GLU A 31 -6.05 -18.87 -4.98
CA GLU A 31 -5.09 -19.95 -4.71
C GLU A 31 -3.67 -19.37 -4.64
N ASP A 32 -2.85 -19.90 -3.72
CA ASP A 32 -1.49 -19.42 -3.40
C ASP A 32 -1.39 -17.98 -2.86
N GLN A 33 -2.50 -17.38 -2.42
CA GLN A 33 -2.52 -16.10 -1.73
C GLN A 33 -3.06 -16.26 -0.31
N GLU A 34 -2.58 -15.41 0.60
CA GLU A 34 -3.10 -15.37 1.97
C GLU A 34 -3.16 -13.93 2.47
N TYR A 35 -4.20 -13.64 3.26
CA TYR A 35 -4.33 -12.38 3.95
C TYR A 35 -3.26 -12.28 5.05
N ALA A 36 -2.85 -11.06 5.40
CA ALA A 36 -1.84 -10.88 6.45
C ALA A 36 -1.98 -9.52 7.12
N GLN A 37 -1.72 -9.45 8.42
CA GLN A 37 -1.62 -8.17 9.13
C GLN A 37 -0.17 -7.68 9.16
N VAL A 38 0.07 -6.42 8.83
CA VAL A 38 1.39 -5.80 8.90
C VAL A 38 1.81 -5.62 10.35
N LEU A 39 2.92 -6.24 10.75
CA LEU A 39 3.49 -6.08 12.09
C LEU A 39 4.37 -4.83 12.17
N ARG A 40 5.33 -4.70 11.25
CA ARG A 40 6.27 -3.59 11.21
C ARG A 40 6.87 -3.38 9.83
N MET A 41 7.28 -2.14 9.55
CA MET A 41 8.00 -1.78 8.33
C MET A 41 9.49 -2.05 8.50
N LEU A 42 10.12 -2.66 7.49
CA LEU A 42 11.56 -2.97 7.50
C LEU A 42 12.38 -2.01 6.64
N GLY A 43 11.73 -1.12 5.87
CA GLY A 43 12.38 -0.26 4.90
C GLY A 43 12.71 -0.98 3.59
N ASN A 44 13.31 -0.27 2.63
CA ASN A 44 13.65 -0.78 1.29
C ASN A 44 12.49 -1.56 0.60
N GLY A 45 11.25 -1.11 0.78
CA GLY A 45 10.06 -1.75 0.22
C GLY A 45 9.73 -3.14 0.80
N ARG A 46 10.18 -3.43 2.02
CA ARG A 46 9.89 -4.68 2.74
C ARG A 46 9.18 -4.41 4.06
N LEU A 47 8.42 -5.39 4.50
CA LEU A 47 7.72 -5.39 5.78
C LEU A 47 7.68 -6.80 6.36
N GLU A 48 7.42 -6.90 7.65
CA GLU A 48 7.10 -8.16 8.32
C GLU A 48 5.58 -8.22 8.53
N ALA A 49 4.95 -9.33 8.13
CA ALA A 49 3.52 -9.53 8.30
C ALA A 49 3.22 -10.88 8.96
N HIS A 50 2.15 -10.92 9.74
CA HIS A 50 1.58 -12.14 10.28
C HIS A 50 0.47 -12.61 9.34
N CYS A 51 0.73 -13.68 8.58
CA CYS A 51 -0.25 -14.28 7.70
C CYS A 51 -1.31 -15.04 8.51
N PHE A 52 -2.55 -15.08 8.01
CA PHE A 52 -3.63 -15.78 8.71
C PHE A 52 -3.55 -17.32 8.60
N ASP A 53 -2.51 -17.84 7.96
CA ASP A 53 -2.05 -19.23 8.07
C ASP A 53 -1.25 -19.50 9.37
N GLY A 54 -1.02 -18.46 10.20
CA GLY A 54 -0.28 -18.52 11.45
C GLY A 54 1.23 -18.28 11.31
N VAL A 55 1.72 -18.00 10.11
CA VAL A 55 3.15 -17.85 9.84
C VAL A 55 3.54 -16.38 9.74
N LYS A 56 4.65 -16.00 10.37
CA LYS A 56 5.27 -14.68 10.17
C LYS A 56 6.17 -14.73 8.94
N ARG A 57 5.94 -13.83 7.99
CA ARG A 57 6.68 -13.78 6.72
C ARG A 57 7.29 -12.40 6.49
N LEU A 58 8.44 -12.39 5.84
CA LEU A 58 9.03 -11.18 5.27
C LEU A 58 8.41 -10.94 3.89
N CYS A 59 7.65 -9.86 3.77
CA CYS A 59 6.91 -9.52 2.55
C CYS A 59 7.60 -8.40 1.78
N HIS A 60 7.45 -8.42 0.46
CA HIS A 60 7.98 -7.40 -0.44
C HIS A 60 6.84 -6.60 -1.08
N ILE A 61 6.87 -5.27 -0.96
CA ILE A 61 5.82 -4.40 -1.50
C ILE A 61 5.90 -4.36 -3.03
N ARG A 62 4.84 -4.81 -3.68
CA ARG A 62 4.68 -4.83 -5.14
C ARG A 62 4.94 -3.46 -5.74
N GLY A 63 5.72 -3.40 -6.82
CA GLY A 63 6.11 -2.15 -7.48
C GLY A 63 4.93 -1.24 -7.85
N LYS A 64 3.79 -1.84 -8.29
CA LYS A 64 2.57 -1.11 -8.64
C LYS A 64 1.96 -0.33 -7.46
N MET A 65 2.16 -0.79 -6.23
CA MET A 65 1.64 -0.14 -5.02
C MET A 65 2.57 0.96 -4.52
N ARG A 66 3.87 0.89 -4.84
CA ARG A 66 4.86 1.86 -4.35
C ARG A 66 4.49 3.29 -4.76
N LYS A 67 4.49 4.21 -3.78
CA LYS A 67 4.12 5.63 -3.95
C LYS A 67 2.68 5.85 -4.45
N ARG A 68 1.84 4.81 -4.51
CA ARG A 68 0.41 4.87 -4.87
C ARG A 68 -0.49 4.48 -3.71
N VAL A 69 -0.16 3.38 -3.05
CA VAL A 69 -0.81 2.89 -1.83
C VAL A 69 0.20 3.01 -0.69
N TRP A 70 -0.25 3.58 0.43
CA TRP A 70 0.53 3.70 1.65
C TRP A 70 0.09 2.60 2.60
N ILE A 71 1.06 1.87 3.16
CA ILE A 71 0.85 0.74 4.05
C ILE A 71 1.52 1.08 5.39
N ASN A 72 0.79 0.90 6.48
CA ASN A 72 1.23 1.15 7.85
C ASN A 72 1.19 -0.13 8.69
N SER A 73 1.77 -0.07 9.88
CA SER A 73 1.66 -1.16 10.86
C SER A 73 0.23 -1.26 11.36
N GLY A 74 -0.31 -2.48 11.42
CA GLY A 74 -1.70 -2.78 11.76
C GLY A 74 -2.65 -2.93 10.57
N ASP A 75 -2.28 -2.46 9.38
CA ASP A 75 -3.07 -2.64 8.15
C ASP A 75 -3.15 -4.14 7.76
N ILE A 76 -4.24 -4.51 7.05
CA ILE A 76 -4.54 -5.85 6.53
C ILE A 76 -4.26 -5.92 5.03
#